data_AF-A0A7Y0S2E5-F1
#
_entry.id   AF-A0A7Y0S2E5-F1
#
_cell.length_a   1.000
_cell.length_b   1.000
_cell.length_c   1.000
_cell.angle_alpha   90.00
_cell.angle_beta   90.00
_cell.angle_gamma   90.00
#
_symmetry.space_group_name_H-M   'P 1'
#
loop_
_entity.id
_entity.type
_entity.pdbx_description
1 polymer ?
#
loop_
_entity_poly.entity_id
_entity_poly.type
_entity_poly.pdbx_seq_one_letter_code
_entity_poly.pdbx_strand_id
1 'polypeptide(L)'
;DDVEKLYDIAEKEKQPLYVGFNRRHIPLYNQHMPEVQQGNISDLKSLRWEKNRHQLPGDIRTFIFDDFIQPLDSINVTAKPDLK
;
A
#
# COMPACT_ATOMS: atom_id res chain seq x y z
N ASP A 1 6.23 15.33 -4.73
CA ASP A 1 7.50 15.88 -5.25
C ASP A 1 8.56 14.82 -5.54
N ASP A 2 9.33 14.31 -4.57
CA ASP A 2 10.48 13.44 -4.91
C ASP A 2 10.07 12.07 -5.47
N VAL A 3 8.99 11.49 -4.95
CA VAL A 3 8.44 10.22 -5.45
C VAL A 3 7.95 10.36 -6.89
N GLU A 4 7.19 11.42 -7.19
CA GLU A 4 6.68 11.71 -8.55
C GLU A 4 7.83 11.87 -9.53
N LYS A 5 8.86 12.66 -9.17
CA LYS A 5 10.07 12.82 -9.99
C LYS A 5 10.77 11.48 -10.29
N LEU A 6 10.83 10.57 -9.32
CA LEU A 6 11.43 9.25 -9.54
C LEU A 6 10.63 8.42 -10.55
N TYR A 7 9.30 8.49 -10.49
CA TYR A 7 8.43 7.86 -11.49
C TYR A 7 8.61 8.49 -12.87
N ASP A 8 8.65 9.82 -12.97
CA ASP A 8 8.87 10.54 -14.22
C ASP A 8 10.21 10.15 -14.88
N ILE A 9 11.28 10.05 -14.07
CA ILE A 9 12.60 9.62 -14.54
C ILE A 9 12.56 8.16 -15.00
N ALA A 10 11.94 7.26 -14.23
CA ALA A 10 11.83 5.86 -14.59
C ALA A 10 11.07 5.66 -15.91
N GLU A 11 9.99 6.41 -16.11
CA GLU A 11 9.22 6.42 -17.37
C GLU A 11 10.06 6.91 -18.54
N LYS A 12 10.74 8.05 -18.38
CA LYS A 12 11.62 8.62 -19.41
C LYS A 12 12.73 7.67 -19.84
N GLU A 13 13.38 7.01 -18.89
CA GLU A 13 14.50 6.08 -19.14
C GLU A 13 14.03 4.65 -19.46
N LYS A 14 12.71 4.42 -19.53
CA LYS A 14 12.08 3.11 -19.77
C LYS A 14 12.59 2.03 -18.81
N GLN A 15 12.84 2.41 -17.57
CA GLN A 15 13.29 1.49 -16.53
C GLN A 15 12.12 1.12 -15.61
N PRO A 16 11.95 -0.17 -15.27
CA PRO A 16 10.96 -0.57 -14.30
C PRO A 16 11.33 -0.03 -12.91
N LEU A 17 10.42 0.71 -12.29
CA LEU A 17 10.53 1.14 -10.90
C LEU A 17 9.50 0.37 -10.05
N TYR A 18 9.99 -0.47 -9.14
CA TYR A 18 9.16 -1.31 -8.29
C TYR A 18 9.33 -0.95 -6.82
N VAL A 19 8.21 -0.78 -6.11
CA VAL A 19 8.20 -0.49 -4.67
C VAL A 19 7.89 -1.76 -3.88
N GLY A 20 8.67 -2.03 -2.84
CA GLY A 20 8.64 -3.28 -2.07
C GLY A 20 7.46 -3.42 -1.09
N PHE A 21 6.21 -3.28 -1.54
CA PHE A 21 5.02 -3.53 -0.72
C PHE A 21 4.72 -5.04 -0.61
N ASN A 22 5.46 -5.73 0.26
CA ASN A 22 5.37 -7.19 0.45
C ASN A 22 3.98 -7.69 0.87
N ARG A 23 3.15 -6.86 1.50
CA ARG A 23 1.81 -7.23 1.96
C ARG A 23 0.81 -7.47 0.84
N ARG A 24 1.06 -6.92 -0.35
CA ARG A 24 0.32 -7.23 -1.58
C ARG A 24 0.57 -8.66 -2.09
N HIS A 25 1.57 -9.35 -1.51
CA HIS A 25 2.00 -10.69 -1.92
C HIS A 25 1.75 -11.76 -0.85
N ILE A 26 0.89 -11.49 0.14
CA ILE A 26 0.52 -12.51 1.14
C ILE A 26 -0.21 -13.65 0.42
N PRO A 27 0.33 -14.89 0.39
CA PRO A 27 -0.22 -15.96 -0.44
C PRO A 27 -1.67 -16.29 -0.10
N LEU A 28 -2.00 -16.33 1.19
CA LEU A 28 -3.37 -16.61 1.65
C LEU A 28 -4.37 -15.56 1.19
N TYR A 29 -3.98 -14.29 1.10
CA TYR A 29 -4.90 -13.23 0.68
C TYR A 29 -5.10 -13.26 -0.83
N ASN A 30 -4.03 -13.53 -1.58
CA ASN A 30 -4.11 -13.68 -3.03
C ASN A 30 -4.93 -14.92 -3.43
N GLN A 31 -4.93 -15.96 -2.60
CA GLN A 31 -5.72 -17.16 -2.81
C GLN A 31 -7.21 -16.96 -2.47
N HIS A 32 -7.52 -16.27 -1.37
CA HIS A 32 -8.89 -16.20 -0.84
C HIS A 32 -9.63 -14.91 -1.17
N MET A 33 -8.92 -13.85 -1.56
CA MET A 33 -9.48 -12.53 -1.90
C MET A 33 -8.91 -11.99 -3.22
N PRO A 34 -8.85 -12.79 -4.31
CA PRO A 34 -8.20 -12.37 -5.56
C PRO A 34 -8.86 -11.14 -6.19
N GLU A 35 -10.19 -11.02 -6.11
CA GLU A 35 -10.93 -9.87 -6.65
C GLU A 35 -10.55 -8.58 -5.92
N VAL A 36 -10.46 -8.62 -4.59
CA VAL A 36 -10.03 -7.49 -3.77
C VAL A 36 -8.59 -7.10 -4.10
N GLN A 37 -7.69 -8.07 -4.32
CA GLN A 37 -6.30 -7.80 -4.72
C GLN A 37 -6.18 -7.19 -6.12
N GLN A 38 -7.18 -7.39 -6.98
CA GLN A 38 -7.30 -6.75 -8.30
C GLN A 38 -8.02 -5.39 -8.23
N GLY A 39 -8.41 -4.94 -7.04
CA GLY A 39 -9.11 -3.69 -6.82
C GLY A 39 -10.63 -3.76 -7.00
N ASN A 40 -11.20 -4.95 -7.23
CA ASN A 40 -12.65 -5.14 -7.22
C ASN A 40 -13.17 -5.28 -5.78
N ILE A 41 -14.01 -4.34 -5.36
CA ILE A 41 -14.59 -4.28 -4.00
C ILE A 41 -16.12 -4.43 -3.99
N SER A 42 -16.75 -4.87 -5.09
CA SER A 42 -18.22 -4.97 -5.21
C SER A 42 -18.89 -5.72 -4.06
N ASP A 43 -18.30 -6.83 -3.65
CA ASP A 43 -18.84 -7.74 -2.63
C ASP A 43 -18.19 -7.55 -1.25
N LEU A 44 -17.17 -6.68 -1.18
CA LEU A 44 -16.44 -6.40 0.03
C LEU A 44 -17.22 -5.41 0.91
N LYS A 45 -17.75 -5.89 2.04
CA LYS A 45 -18.48 -5.03 2.99
C LYS A 45 -17.56 -4.18 3.85
N SER A 46 -16.39 -4.71 4.21
CA SER A 46 -15.40 -4.02 5.02
C SER A 46 -14.04 -4.70 4.90
N LEU A 47 -12.97 -3.91 4.95
CA LEU A 47 -11.60 -4.39 5.09
C LEU A 47 -10.93 -3.60 6.20
N ARG A 48 -10.36 -4.31 7.19
CA ARG A 48 -9.67 -3.70 8.32
C ARG A 48 -8.29 -4.31 8.47
N TRP A 49 -7.27 -3.46 8.51
CA TRP A 49 -5.89 -3.88 8.71
C TRP A 49 -5.32 -3.26 9.98
N GLU A 50 -5.01 -4.08 10.97
CA GLU A 50 -4.46 -3.64 12.24
C GLU A 50 -2.98 -4.03 12.32
N LYS A 51 -2.11 -3.05 12.56
CA LYS A 51 -0.66 -3.26 12.73
C LYS A 51 -0.20 -2.44 13.93
N ASN A 52 -0.20 -3.05 15.10
CA ASN A 52 0.14 -2.39 16.36
C ASN A 52 1.57 -2.74 16.78
N ARG A 53 2.21 -1.83 17.52
CA ARG A 53 3.52 -2.03 18.16
C ARG A 53 3.37 -1.76 19.66
N HIS A 54 3.92 -2.63 20.50
CA HIS A 54 3.89 -2.42 21.95
C HIS A 54 4.93 -1.37 22.36
N GLN A 55 4.50 -0.34 23.10
CA GLN A 55 5.36 0.69 23.68
C GLN A 55 6.36 1.34 22.69
N LEU A 56 5.96 1.50 21.43
CA LEU A 56 6.83 2.07 20.40
C LEU A 56 6.19 3.31 19.75
N PRO A 57 6.06 4.42 20.49
CA PRO A 57 5.77 5.70 19.87
C PRO A 57 6.99 6.17 19.07
N GLY A 58 6.78 7.08 18.12
CA GLY A 58 7.84 7.66 17.31
C GLY A 58 7.44 9.03 16.75
N ASP A 59 8.38 9.67 16.05
CA ASP A 59 8.08 10.88 15.29
C ASP A 59 7.01 10.60 14.22
N ILE A 60 6.19 11.61 13.93
CA ILE A 60 5.05 11.50 13.01
C ILE A 60 5.52 11.03 11.63
N ARG A 61 6.62 11.58 11.09
CA ARG A 61 7.08 11.21 9.74
C ARG A 61 7.59 9.78 9.69
N THR A 62 8.44 9.41 10.64
CA THR A 62 8.95 8.03 10.75
C THR A 62 7.81 7.05 10.95
N PHE A 63 6.86 7.35 11.83
CA PHE A 63 5.69 6.50 12.04
C PHE A 63 4.87 6.33 10.76
N ILE A 64 4.58 7.42 10.04
CA ILE A 64 3.75 7.37 8.83
C ILE A 64 4.47 6.63 7.70
N PHE A 65 5.68 7.05 7.34
CA PHE A 65 6.34 6.59 6.11
C PHE A 65 7.09 5.26 6.29
N ASP A 66 7.54 4.92 7.50
CA ASP A 66 8.32 3.69 7.71
C ASP A 66 7.45 2.55 8.27
N ASP A 67 6.34 2.85 8.96
CA ASP A 67 5.50 1.85 9.61
C ASP A 67 4.05 1.83 9.06
N PHE A 68 3.33 2.96 9.16
CA PHE A 68 1.90 3.05 8.85
C PHE A 68 1.60 2.97 7.33
N ILE A 69 2.58 3.26 6.47
CA ILE A 69 2.43 3.10 5.02
C ILE A 69 2.06 1.66 4.65
N GLN A 70 2.48 0.68 5.45
CA GLN A 70 2.24 -0.73 5.19
C GLN A 70 0.76 -1.12 5.30
N PRO A 71 0.03 -0.87 6.42
CA PRO A 71 -1.41 -1.12 6.48
C PRO A 71 -2.19 -0.17 5.56
N LEU A 72 -1.76 1.09 5.39
CA LEU A 72 -2.42 2.06 4.50
C LEU A 72 -2.42 1.58 3.05
N ASP A 73 -1.25 1.18 2.53
CA ASP A 73 -1.11 0.61 1.19
C ASP A 73 -1.97 -0.65 1.01
N SER A 74 -1.98 -1.51 2.02
CA SER A 74 -2.68 -2.80 1.97
C SER A 74 -4.20 -2.68 1.90
N ILE A 75 -4.77 -1.56 2.38
CA ILE A 75 -6.22 -1.29 2.28
C ILE A 75 -6.59 -0.39 1.10
N ASN A 76 -5.64 0.32 0.50
CA ASN A 76 -5.86 1.16 -0.67
C ASN A 76 -5.93 0.32 -1.97
N VAL A 77 -6.80 -0.68 -1.97
CA VAL A 77 -6.92 -1.68 -3.05
C VAL A 77 -7.47 -1.09 -4.35
N THR A 78 -8.16 0.05 -4.28
CA THR A 78 -8.68 0.78 -5.44
C THR A 78 -7.67 1.75 -6.04
N ALA A 79 -6.46 1.86 -5.45
CA ALA A 79 -5.39 2.76 -5.86
C ALA A 79 -5.84 4.23 -6.02
N LYS A 80 -6.78 4.67 -5.17
CA LYS A 80 -7.22 6.07 -5.17
C LYS A 80 -6.13 6.95 -4.56
N PRO A 81 -5.80 8.10 -5.19
CA PRO A 81 -4.82 9.04 -4.66
C PRO A 81 -5.39 9.90 -3.52
N ASP A 82 -6.71 9.97 -3.40
CA ASP A 82 -7.43 10.81 -2.47
C ASP A 82 -8.45 10.03 -1.62
N LEU A 83 -8.80 10.63 -0.48
CA LEU A 83 -9.70 10.03 0.53
C LEU A 83 -11.19 10.27 0.21
N LYS A 84 -11.55 10.66 -1.02
CA LYS A 84 -12.93 10.99 -1.42
C LYS A 84 -13.69 9.82 -2.05
#